data_AF-A0ABD1XIN7-F1
#
_entry.id   AF-A0ABD1XIN7-F1
#
_cell.length_a   1.000
_cell.length_b   1.000
_cell.length_c   1.000
_cell.angle_alpha   90.00
_cell.angle_beta   90.00
_cell.angle_gamma   90.00
#
_symmetry.space_group_name_H-M   'P 1'
#
loop_
_entity.id
_entity.type
_entity.pdbx_description
1 polymer ?
#
loop_
_entity_poly.entity_id
_entity_poly.type
_entity_poly.pdbx_seq_one_letter_code
_entity_poly.pdbx_strand_id
1 'polypeptide(L)'
;MATMNVADTSVVDVARKELLFLALYLGKAETRDKICRAIQYGSKFISNGEQGIASNVDKNTSLARKVFRLLKTVNELQALLTPEPKSTPLPIVLLGKSKNVLVGTFLALDQIVWLGRSGIYKNKETTDRLSRISLFCWMAGTFCTTLVELAEISRTSSAVKKVEKELRKATHDNLAVTEVQSLKDARKAHLKKSKARSLNLVKSVLDIFVAAGLLQLAPKTITPRVTGALGFTTSLISCYQLLPPAPAAKAKSS
;
A
#
# COMPACT_ATOMS: atom_id res chain seq x y z
N MET A 1 -29.30 27.60 34.79
CA MET A 1 -28.82 27.87 33.42
C MET A 1 -27.34 27.51 33.40
N ALA A 2 -27.02 26.29 32.93
CA ALA A 2 -25.70 25.70 33.12
C ALA A 2 -24.68 26.32 32.15
N THR A 3 -23.71 27.04 32.71
CA THR A 3 -22.48 27.45 32.03
C THR A 3 -21.65 26.21 31.73
N MET A 4 -21.84 25.61 30.55
CA MET A 4 -20.84 24.70 30.00
C MET A 4 -19.56 25.49 29.79
N ASN A 5 -18.53 25.16 30.58
CA ASN A 5 -17.22 25.79 30.54
C ASN A 5 -16.61 25.61 29.14
N VAL A 6 -15.99 26.68 28.63
CA VAL A 6 -15.29 26.71 27.34
C VAL A 6 -14.24 25.57 27.21
N ALA A 7 -13.72 25.06 28.33
CA ALA A 7 -12.84 23.89 28.39
C ALA A 7 -13.53 22.58 27.97
N ASP A 8 -14.78 22.34 28.38
CA ASP A 8 -15.55 21.13 28.00
C ASP A 8 -15.86 21.13 26.50
N THR A 9 -16.15 22.30 25.92
CA THR A 9 -16.34 22.45 24.47
C THR A 9 -15.09 22.03 23.70
N SER A 10 -13.89 22.36 24.21
CA SER A 10 -12.62 22.02 23.55
C SER A 10 -12.27 20.54 23.57
N VAL A 11 -12.52 19.84 24.69
CA VAL A 11 -12.27 18.39 24.82
C VAL A 11 -13.22 17.60 23.93
N VAL A 12 -14.51 17.98 23.94
CA VAL A 12 -15.51 17.35 23.07
C VAL A 12 -15.19 17.59 21.59
N ASP A 13 -14.70 18.77 21.22
CA ASP A 13 -14.27 19.05 19.84
C ASP A 13 -13.05 18.25 19.39
N VAL A 14 -12.09 18.02 20.28
CA VAL A 14 -10.95 17.11 20.02
C VAL A 14 -11.47 15.69 19.84
N ALA A 15 -12.31 15.19 20.75
CA ALA A 15 -12.88 13.85 20.66
C ALA A 15 -13.69 13.64 19.36
N ARG A 16 -14.48 14.63 18.93
CA ARG A 16 -15.20 14.58 17.64
C ARG A 16 -14.25 14.49 16.46
N LYS A 17 -13.13 15.23 16.46
CA LYS A 17 -12.13 15.19 15.38
C LYS A 17 -11.43 13.85 15.31
N GLU A 18 -11.01 13.30 16.45
CA GLU A 18 -10.38 11.97 16.53
C GLU A 18 -11.36 10.87 16.09
N LEU A 19 -12.62 10.95 16.51
CA LEU A 19 -13.65 10.00 16.08
C LEU A 19 -13.94 10.09 14.58
N LEU A 20 -14.03 11.31 14.04
CA LEU A 20 -14.19 11.52 12.60
C LEU A 20 -13.00 10.97 11.81
N PHE A 21 -11.78 11.19 12.30
CA PHE A 21 -10.57 10.63 11.72
C PHE A 21 -10.61 9.10 11.68
N LEU A 22 -10.94 8.46 12.80
CA LEU A 22 -11.08 7.01 12.88
C LEU A 22 -12.19 6.49 11.97
N ALA A 23 -13.34 7.16 11.92
CA ALA A 23 -14.45 6.80 11.04
C ALA A 23 -14.05 6.87 9.56
N LEU A 24 -13.36 7.93 9.14
CA LEU A 24 -12.86 8.09 7.76
C LEU A 24 -11.79 7.06 7.41
N TYR A 25 -10.91 6.74 8.36
CA TYR A 25 -9.83 5.77 8.16
C TYR A 25 -10.37 4.34 8.07
N LEU A 26 -11.15 3.92 9.08
CA LEU A 26 -11.72 2.58 9.19
C LEU A 26 -12.92 2.38 8.26
N GLY A 27 -13.51 3.43 7.70
CA GLY A 27 -14.59 3.34 6.71
C GLY A 27 -14.15 2.72 5.38
N LYS A 28 -12.86 2.76 5.05
CA LYS A 28 -12.32 2.19 3.82
C LYS A 28 -12.10 0.68 3.98
N ALA A 29 -12.70 -0.13 3.11
CA ALA A 29 -12.50 -1.58 3.08
C ALA A 29 -11.02 -1.95 2.93
N GLU A 30 -10.26 -1.18 2.15
CA GLU A 30 -8.81 -1.39 1.99
C GLU A 30 -8.04 -1.19 3.30
N THR A 31 -8.41 -0.21 4.12
CA THR A 31 -7.79 -0.01 5.44
C THR A 31 -8.02 -1.22 6.34
N ARG A 32 -9.25 -1.74 6.36
CA ARG A 32 -9.58 -2.96 7.13
C ARG A 32 -8.78 -4.17 6.64
N ASP A 33 -8.62 -4.35 5.32
CA ASP A 33 -7.73 -5.40 4.77
C ASP A 33 -6.29 -5.27 5.28
N LYS A 34 -5.71 -4.05 5.32
CA LYS A 34 -4.33 -3.85 5.77
C LYS A 34 -4.15 -4.04 7.26
N ILE A 35 -5.15 -3.67 8.08
CA ILE A 35 -5.16 -3.98 9.52
C ILE A 35 -5.22 -5.49 9.72
N CYS A 36 -6.09 -6.20 9.01
CA CYS A 36 -6.12 -7.66 9.04
C CYS A 36 -4.80 -8.26 8.55
N ARG A 37 -4.14 -7.66 7.54
CA ARG A 37 -2.80 -8.08 7.10
C ARG A 37 -1.79 -7.97 8.24
N ALA A 38 -1.81 -6.87 8.99
CA ALA A 38 -0.95 -6.69 10.14
C ALA A 38 -1.22 -7.75 11.22
N ILE A 39 -2.49 -7.98 11.59
CA ILE A 39 -2.88 -9.00 12.57
C ILE A 39 -2.41 -10.39 12.11
N GLN A 40 -2.63 -10.72 10.83
CA GLN A 40 -2.21 -11.99 10.25
C GLN A 40 -0.69 -12.22 10.41
N TYR A 41 0.12 -11.31 9.87
CA TYR A 41 1.57 -11.51 9.85
C TYR A 41 2.22 -11.32 11.22
N GLY A 42 1.66 -10.44 12.07
CA GLY A 42 2.05 -10.35 13.48
C GLY A 42 1.79 -11.68 14.21
N SER A 43 0.64 -12.31 13.96
CA SER A 43 0.34 -13.62 14.54
C SER A 43 1.24 -14.74 13.99
N LYS A 44 1.60 -14.69 12.69
CA LYS A 44 2.59 -15.59 12.08
C LYS A 44 3.98 -15.43 12.69
N PHE A 45 4.38 -14.20 13.00
CA PHE A 45 5.65 -13.90 13.67
C PHE A 45 5.70 -14.53 15.06
N ILE A 46 4.63 -14.32 15.85
CA ILE A 46 4.49 -14.85 17.20
C ILE A 46 4.46 -16.38 17.19
N SER A 47 3.67 -16.99 16.30
CA SER A 47 3.51 -18.45 16.26
C SER A 47 4.75 -19.19 15.77
N ASN A 48 5.65 -18.54 15.02
CA ASN A 48 6.79 -19.20 14.38
C ASN A 48 6.44 -20.44 13.54
N GLY A 49 5.18 -20.53 13.07
CA GLY A 49 4.68 -21.70 12.35
C GLY A 49 4.18 -22.86 13.23
N GLU A 50 4.31 -22.76 14.56
CA GLU A 50 3.78 -23.74 15.51
C GLU A 50 2.25 -23.66 15.60
N GLN A 51 1.60 -24.78 15.92
CA GLN A 51 0.15 -24.82 16.07
C GLN A 51 -0.26 -24.22 17.43
N GLY A 52 -1.30 -23.39 17.42
CA GLY A 52 -1.77 -22.72 18.62
C GLY A 52 -2.66 -21.53 18.29
N ILE A 53 -2.97 -20.71 19.30
CA ILE A 53 -3.88 -19.56 19.17
C ILE A 53 -3.40 -18.59 18.09
N ALA A 54 -2.12 -18.20 18.13
CA ALA A 54 -1.55 -17.27 17.14
C ALA A 54 -1.59 -17.84 15.70
N SER A 55 -1.35 -19.13 15.52
CA SER A 55 -1.45 -19.78 14.21
C SER A 55 -2.89 -19.84 13.70
N ASN A 56 -3.87 -20.01 14.58
CA ASN A 56 -5.28 -19.93 14.23
C ASN A 56 -5.68 -18.50 13.82
N VAL A 57 -5.18 -17.48 14.52
CA VAL A 57 -5.41 -16.07 14.15
C VAL A 57 -4.80 -15.77 12.77
N ASP A 58 -3.58 -16.22 12.47
CA ASP A 58 -2.98 -16.09 11.12
C ASP A 58 -3.90 -16.70 10.05
N LYS A 59 -4.29 -17.96 10.20
CA LYS A 59 -5.14 -18.68 9.23
C LYS A 59 -6.50 -18.01 9.02
N ASN A 60 -7.22 -17.70 10.11
CA ASN A 60 -8.56 -17.13 10.04
C ASN A 60 -8.54 -15.71 9.47
N THR A 61 -7.57 -14.90 9.90
CA THR A 61 -7.43 -13.53 9.40
C THR A 61 -7.01 -13.54 7.93
N SER A 62 -6.13 -14.47 7.51
CA SER A 62 -5.77 -14.64 6.11
C SER A 62 -6.98 -14.94 5.23
N LEU A 63 -7.94 -15.74 5.72
CA LEU A 63 -9.15 -16.06 4.99
C LEU A 63 -10.08 -14.85 4.92
N ALA A 64 -10.30 -14.15 6.03
CA ALA A 64 -11.11 -12.93 6.09
C ALA A 64 -10.61 -11.85 5.12
N ARG A 65 -9.29 -11.70 4.98
CA ARG A 65 -8.68 -10.76 4.02
C ARG A 65 -9.03 -11.01 2.56
N LYS A 66 -9.36 -12.26 2.19
CA LYS A 66 -9.79 -12.55 0.81
C LYS A 66 -11.13 -11.90 0.51
N VAL A 67 -12.03 -11.83 1.51
CA VAL A 67 -13.34 -11.17 1.40
C VAL A 67 -13.20 -9.66 1.14
N PHE A 68 -12.29 -8.97 1.84
CA PHE A 68 -12.03 -7.55 1.57
C PHE A 68 -11.44 -7.28 0.18
N ARG A 69 -10.95 -8.31 -0.51
CA ARG A 69 -10.38 -8.23 -1.86
C ARG A 69 -11.32 -8.75 -2.94
N LEU A 70 -12.56 -9.11 -2.58
CA LEU A 70 -13.59 -9.56 -3.50
C LEU A 70 -13.74 -8.55 -4.66
N LEU A 71 -13.71 -9.06 -5.89
CA LEU A 71 -13.77 -8.28 -7.14
C LEU A 71 -12.68 -7.21 -7.33
N LYS A 72 -11.61 -7.20 -6.51
CA LYS A 72 -10.50 -6.24 -6.67
C LYS A 72 -9.74 -6.42 -7.98
N THR A 73 -9.87 -7.58 -8.65
CA THR A 73 -9.39 -7.79 -10.04
C THR A 73 -9.96 -6.77 -11.02
N VAL A 74 -11.19 -6.28 -10.80
CA VAL A 74 -11.81 -5.26 -11.68
C VAL A 74 -10.98 -3.98 -11.69
N ASN A 75 -10.37 -3.60 -10.55
CA ASN A 75 -9.50 -2.43 -10.47
C ASN A 75 -8.24 -2.61 -11.33
N GLU A 76 -7.68 -3.82 -11.35
CA GLU A 76 -6.52 -4.14 -12.19
C GLU A 76 -6.88 -4.16 -13.68
N LEU A 77 -8.08 -4.65 -14.03
CA LEU A 77 -8.60 -4.59 -15.40
C LEU A 77 -8.82 -3.15 -15.85
N GLN A 78 -9.43 -2.31 -14.99
CA GLN A 78 -9.58 -0.88 -15.26
C GLN A 78 -8.22 -0.21 -15.49
N ALA A 79 -7.23 -0.50 -14.64
CA ALA A 79 -5.87 0.04 -14.81
C ALA A 79 -5.18 -0.48 -16.09
N LEU A 80 -5.52 -1.69 -16.54
CA LEU A 80 -5.03 -2.24 -17.80
C LEU A 80 -5.63 -1.51 -19.01
N LEU A 81 -6.91 -1.16 -18.95
CA LEU A 81 -7.63 -0.44 -20.02
C LEU A 81 -7.36 1.08 -20.01
N THR A 82 -6.94 1.63 -18.88
CA THR A 82 -6.64 3.07 -18.76
C THR A 82 -5.42 3.43 -19.62
N PRO A 83 -5.52 4.42 -20.53
CA PRO A 83 -4.38 4.85 -21.33
C PRO A 83 -3.32 5.52 -20.45
N GLU A 84 -2.05 5.20 -20.70
CA GLU A 84 -0.93 5.84 -20.01
C GLU A 84 -0.64 7.22 -20.61
N PRO A 85 -0.11 8.18 -19.82
CA PRO A 85 0.33 9.46 -20.35
C PRO A 85 1.36 9.27 -21.47
N LYS A 86 1.23 10.03 -22.57
CA LYS A 86 2.14 9.96 -23.74
C LYS A 86 3.61 10.20 -23.39
N SER A 87 3.88 10.86 -22.26
CA SER A 87 5.22 11.13 -21.75
C SER A 87 5.89 9.95 -21.04
N THR A 88 5.16 8.86 -20.77
CA THR A 88 5.70 7.71 -20.03
C THR A 88 6.50 6.81 -20.98
N PRO A 89 7.77 6.51 -20.67
CA PRO A 89 8.58 5.61 -21.49
C PRO A 89 7.93 4.23 -21.66
N LEU A 90 7.97 3.68 -22.89
CA LEU A 90 7.38 2.38 -23.22
C LEU A 90 7.76 1.24 -22.27
N PRO A 91 9.03 1.08 -21.82
CA PRO A 91 9.37 0.02 -20.87
C PRO A 91 8.63 0.13 -19.53
N ILE A 92 8.40 1.35 -19.04
CA ILE A 92 7.65 1.59 -17.78
C ILE A 92 6.16 1.27 -17.99
N VAL A 93 5.62 1.61 -19.16
CA VAL A 93 4.24 1.25 -19.54
C VAL A 93 4.07 -0.27 -19.56
N LEU A 94 4.96 -0.99 -20.27
CA LEU A 94 4.90 -2.45 -20.35
C LEU A 94 5.01 -3.09 -18.97
N LEU A 95 5.97 -2.67 -18.13
CA LEU A 95 6.10 -3.16 -16.76
C LEU A 95 4.83 -2.87 -15.93
N GLY A 96 4.23 -1.69 -16.07
CA GLY A 96 2.98 -1.31 -15.40
C GLY A 96 1.81 -2.20 -15.82
N LYS A 97 1.68 -2.49 -17.12
CA LYS A 97 0.63 -3.38 -17.64
C LYS A 97 0.87 -4.84 -17.22
N SER A 98 2.10 -5.34 -17.31
CA SER A 98 2.47 -6.68 -16.82
C SER A 98 2.16 -6.82 -15.32
N LYS A 99 2.48 -5.80 -14.52
CA LYS A 99 2.12 -5.75 -13.09
C LYS A 99 0.61 -5.90 -12.88
N ASN A 100 -0.21 -5.13 -13.62
CA ASN A 100 -1.68 -5.19 -13.50
C ASN A 100 -2.22 -6.57 -13.91
N VAL A 101 -1.71 -7.18 -14.98
CA VAL A 101 -2.11 -8.54 -15.38
C VAL A 101 -1.80 -9.54 -14.26
N LEU A 102 -0.56 -9.54 -13.76
CA LEU A 102 -0.10 -10.47 -12.74
C LEU A 102 -0.86 -10.31 -11.42
N VAL A 103 -1.04 -9.08 -10.93
CA VAL A 103 -1.80 -8.80 -9.71
C VAL A 103 -3.29 -9.09 -9.91
N GLY A 104 -3.84 -8.79 -11.08
CA GLY A 104 -5.22 -9.11 -11.44
C GLY A 104 -5.49 -10.62 -11.44
N THR A 105 -4.60 -11.41 -12.04
CA THR A 105 -4.65 -12.88 -11.99
C THR A 105 -4.55 -13.40 -10.56
N PHE A 106 -3.62 -12.86 -9.75
CA PHE A 106 -3.55 -13.20 -8.33
C PHE A 106 -4.89 -12.98 -7.62
N LEU A 107 -5.47 -11.78 -7.75
CA LEU A 107 -6.72 -11.42 -7.07
C LEU A 107 -7.92 -12.26 -7.55
N ALA A 108 -7.93 -12.67 -8.82
CA ALA A 108 -8.97 -13.51 -9.39
C ALA A 108 -8.89 -14.94 -8.83
N LEU A 109 -7.69 -15.53 -8.88
CA LEU A 109 -7.44 -16.85 -8.33
C LEU A 109 -7.63 -16.87 -6.81
N ASP A 110 -7.36 -15.76 -6.12
CA ASP A 110 -7.57 -15.61 -4.67
C ASP A 110 -9.04 -15.83 -4.28
N GLN A 111 -9.99 -15.51 -5.15
CA GLN A 111 -11.43 -15.76 -4.92
C GLN A 111 -11.77 -17.26 -5.03
N ILE A 112 -11.19 -17.95 -6.01
CA ILE A 112 -11.37 -19.40 -6.14
C ILE A 112 -10.75 -20.12 -4.94
N VAL A 113 -9.56 -19.66 -4.50
CA VAL A 113 -8.91 -20.18 -3.30
C VAL A 113 -9.77 -19.91 -2.06
N TRP A 114 -10.41 -18.74 -1.95
CA TRP A 114 -11.34 -18.47 -0.86
C TRP A 114 -12.52 -19.45 -0.86
N LEU A 115 -13.15 -19.72 -2.02
CA LEU A 115 -14.22 -20.71 -2.16
C LEU A 115 -13.77 -22.13 -1.76
N GLY A 116 -12.55 -22.52 -2.13
CA GLY A 116 -11.99 -23.82 -1.75
C GLY A 116 -11.70 -23.92 -0.26
N ARG A 117 -11.16 -22.86 0.35
CA ARG A 117 -10.83 -22.82 1.78
C ARG A 117 -12.04 -22.62 2.70
N SER A 118 -13.17 -22.14 2.19
CA SER A 118 -14.45 -22.06 2.91
C SER A 118 -15.28 -23.35 2.84
N GLY A 119 -14.88 -24.32 2.01
CA GLY A 119 -15.60 -25.58 1.83
C GLY A 119 -16.74 -25.53 0.81
N ILE A 120 -16.96 -24.38 0.15
CA ILE A 120 -17.95 -24.23 -0.93
C ILE A 120 -17.49 -25.03 -2.16
N TYR A 121 -16.21 -24.93 -2.52
CA TYR A 121 -15.60 -25.70 -3.59
C TYR A 121 -14.80 -26.87 -3.00
N LYS A 122 -15.11 -28.11 -3.41
CA LYS A 122 -14.62 -29.32 -2.73
C LYS A 122 -13.36 -29.96 -3.34
N ASN A 123 -12.77 -29.38 -4.39
CA ASN A 123 -11.53 -29.92 -4.97
C ASN A 123 -10.29 -29.27 -4.31
N LYS A 124 -9.75 -29.97 -3.31
CA LYS A 124 -8.59 -29.52 -2.52
C LYS A 124 -7.31 -29.38 -3.37
N GLU A 125 -7.03 -30.37 -4.23
CA GLU A 125 -5.82 -30.36 -5.07
C GLU A 125 -5.80 -29.14 -6.00
N THR A 126 -6.92 -28.87 -6.66
CA THR A 126 -7.06 -27.69 -7.52
C THR A 126 -6.95 -26.40 -6.71
N THR A 127 -7.56 -26.35 -5.53
CA THR A 127 -7.46 -25.20 -4.62
C THR A 127 -6.01 -24.91 -4.23
N ASP A 128 -5.23 -25.93 -3.87
CA ASP A 128 -3.84 -25.78 -3.47
C ASP A 128 -2.94 -25.40 -4.66
N ARG A 129 -3.18 -25.99 -5.84
CA ARG A 129 -2.49 -25.61 -7.08
C ARG A 129 -2.75 -24.14 -7.45
N LEU A 130 -4.01 -23.72 -7.44
CA LEU A 130 -4.39 -22.33 -7.72
C LEU A 130 -3.86 -21.38 -6.65
N SER A 131 -3.80 -21.80 -5.39
CA SER A 131 -3.17 -21.02 -4.32
C SER A 131 -1.69 -20.80 -4.60
N ARG A 132 -0.96 -21.80 -5.09
CA ARG A 132 0.46 -21.65 -5.42
C ARG A 132 0.67 -20.76 -6.65
N ILE A 133 -0.10 -20.96 -7.72
CA ILE A 133 -0.05 -20.13 -8.93
C ILE A 133 -0.35 -18.67 -8.58
N SER A 134 -1.40 -18.42 -7.79
CA SER A 134 -1.77 -17.06 -7.40
C SER A 134 -0.64 -16.35 -6.63
N LEU A 135 0.05 -17.07 -5.73
CA LEU A 135 1.21 -16.52 -5.01
C LEU A 135 2.40 -16.22 -5.93
N PHE A 136 2.66 -17.05 -6.94
CA PHE A 136 3.68 -16.74 -7.96
C PHE A 136 3.30 -15.50 -8.77
N CYS A 137 2.04 -15.36 -9.19
CA CYS A 137 1.54 -14.15 -9.85
C CYS A 137 1.70 -12.91 -8.96
N TRP A 138 1.37 -13.02 -7.67
CA TRP A 138 1.56 -11.92 -6.72
C TRP A 138 3.04 -11.53 -6.57
N MET A 139 3.93 -12.52 -6.43
CA MET A 139 5.37 -12.28 -6.32
C MET A 139 5.93 -11.60 -7.58
N ALA A 140 5.60 -12.13 -8.77
CA ALA A 140 6.05 -11.57 -10.05
C ALA A 140 5.48 -10.15 -10.27
N GLY A 141 4.21 -9.92 -9.96
CA GLY A 141 3.62 -8.58 -10.02
C GLY A 141 4.29 -7.59 -9.05
N THR A 142 4.69 -8.07 -7.87
CA THR A 142 5.43 -7.27 -6.88
C THR A 142 6.86 -6.96 -7.37
N PHE A 143 7.48 -7.89 -8.09
CA PHE A 143 8.76 -7.63 -8.77
C PHE A 143 8.63 -6.56 -9.87
N CYS A 144 7.61 -6.65 -10.74
CA CYS A 144 7.31 -5.57 -11.70
C CYS A 144 7.08 -4.23 -11.00
N THR A 145 6.35 -4.22 -9.87
CA THR A 145 6.15 -3.02 -9.05
C THR A 145 7.48 -2.42 -8.61
N THR A 146 8.40 -3.24 -8.11
CA THR A 146 9.74 -2.81 -7.68
C THR A 146 10.50 -2.09 -8.81
N LEU A 147 10.48 -2.67 -10.02
CA LEU A 147 11.12 -2.06 -11.19
C LEU A 147 10.47 -0.73 -11.60
N VAL A 148 9.13 -0.65 -11.57
CA VAL A 148 8.39 0.59 -11.86
C VAL A 148 8.72 1.67 -10.83
N GLU A 149 8.75 1.34 -9.55
CA GLU A 149 9.07 2.29 -8.48
C GLU A 149 10.52 2.81 -8.60
N LEU A 150 11.50 1.94 -8.92
CA LEU A 150 12.89 2.35 -9.20
C LEU A 150 12.98 3.33 -10.37
N ALA A 151 12.30 3.03 -11.48
CA ALA A 151 12.30 3.87 -12.67
C ALA A 151 11.64 5.23 -12.39
N GLU A 152 10.50 5.24 -11.68
CA GLU A 152 9.77 6.47 -11.33
C GLU A 152 10.52 7.33 -10.30
N ILE A 153 11.25 6.73 -9.36
CA ILE A 153 12.14 7.45 -8.43
C ILE A 153 13.25 8.15 -9.21
N SER A 154 13.89 7.45 -10.15
CA SER A 154 14.96 8.02 -10.98
C SER A 154 14.44 9.21 -11.80
N ARG A 155 13.27 9.08 -12.42
CA ARG A 155 12.62 10.15 -13.19
C ARG A 155 12.22 11.34 -12.31
N THR A 156 11.66 11.07 -11.14
CA THR A 156 11.26 12.13 -10.20
C THR A 156 12.49 12.85 -9.63
N SER A 157 13.59 12.15 -9.40
CA SER A 157 14.85 12.74 -8.93
C SER A 157 15.43 13.72 -9.96
N SER A 158 15.37 13.38 -11.25
CA SER A 158 15.75 14.30 -12.33
C SER A 158 14.86 15.54 -12.39
N ALA A 159 13.55 15.38 -12.17
CA ALA A 159 12.62 16.52 -12.10
C ALA A 159 12.93 17.44 -10.91
N VAL A 160 13.23 16.88 -9.72
CA VAL A 160 13.66 17.67 -8.55
C VAL A 160 14.91 18.49 -8.87
N LYS A 161 15.94 17.86 -9.46
CA LYS A 161 17.18 18.56 -9.85
C LYS A 161 16.93 19.68 -10.86
N LYS A 162 15.99 19.48 -11.80
CA LYS A 162 15.61 20.52 -12.77
C LYS A 162 14.96 21.72 -12.08
N VAL A 163 13.95 21.48 -11.25
CA VAL A 163 13.26 22.55 -10.49
C VAL A 163 14.20 23.25 -9.52
N GLU A 164 15.17 22.55 -8.93
CA GLU A 164 16.19 23.17 -8.07
C GLU A 164 17.12 24.11 -8.84
N LYS A 165 17.49 23.78 -10.09
CA LYS A 165 18.26 24.67 -10.95
C LYS A 165 17.45 25.90 -11.34
N GLU A 166 16.18 25.71 -11.74
CA GLU A 166 15.26 26.79 -12.09
C GLU A 166 15.04 27.73 -10.89
N LEU A 167 14.85 27.19 -9.70
CA LEU A 167 14.69 27.98 -8.47
C LEU A 167 15.94 28.81 -8.14
N ARG A 168 17.14 28.24 -8.31
CA ARG A 168 18.41 28.98 -8.11
C ARG A 168 18.55 30.12 -9.09
N LYS A 169 18.28 29.86 -10.37
CA LYS A 169 18.28 30.89 -11.42
C LYS A 169 17.25 31.98 -11.11
N ALA A 170 16.04 31.58 -10.72
CA ALA A 170 14.98 32.52 -10.41
C ALA A 170 15.31 33.44 -9.21
N THR A 171 16.04 32.90 -8.24
CA THR A 171 16.53 33.67 -7.08
C THR A 171 17.66 34.62 -7.47
N HIS A 172 18.59 34.17 -8.31
CA HIS A 172 19.71 34.98 -8.79
C HIS A 172 19.24 36.16 -9.67
N ASP A 173 18.26 35.90 -10.55
CA ASP A 173 17.74 36.89 -11.49
C ASP A 173 16.64 37.78 -10.86
N ASN A 174 16.41 37.68 -9.53
CA ASN A 174 15.40 38.42 -8.77
C ASN A 174 13.99 38.38 -9.40
N LEU A 175 13.56 37.21 -9.90
CA LEU A 175 12.22 37.06 -10.48
C LEU A 175 11.11 37.27 -9.43
N ALA A 176 9.90 37.53 -9.93
CA ALA A 176 8.75 37.84 -9.10
C ALA A 176 8.51 36.77 -8.01
N VAL A 177 8.10 37.23 -6.83
CA VAL A 177 7.83 36.38 -5.65
C VAL A 177 6.88 35.22 -6.00
N THR A 178 5.87 35.48 -6.84
CA THR A 178 4.89 34.48 -7.30
C THR A 178 5.54 33.32 -8.06
N GLU A 179 6.55 33.60 -8.90
CA GLU A 179 7.25 32.59 -9.70
C GLU A 179 8.20 31.76 -8.84
N VAL A 180 8.92 32.42 -7.93
CA VAL A 180 9.74 31.72 -6.93
C VAL A 180 8.88 30.81 -6.05
N GLN A 181 7.68 31.25 -5.68
CA GLN A 181 6.75 30.48 -4.87
C GLN A 181 6.21 29.25 -5.63
N SER A 182 5.83 29.40 -6.91
CA SER A 182 5.35 28.27 -7.71
C SER A 182 6.42 27.18 -7.90
N LEU A 183 7.69 27.57 -8.07
CA LEU A 183 8.83 26.65 -8.14
C LEU A 183 9.08 25.93 -6.79
N LYS A 184 8.94 26.64 -5.66
CA LYS A 184 9.02 26.02 -4.32
C LYS A 184 7.91 24.99 -4.12
N ASP A 185 6.70 25.29 -4.55
CA ASP A 185 5.56 24.38 -4.45
C ASP A 185 5.72 23.16 -5.37
N ALA A 186 6.20 23.36 -6.59
CA ALA A 186 6.56 22.27 -7.50
C ALA A 186 7.64 21.36 -6.91
N ARG A 187 8.71 21.93 -6.33
CA ARG A 187 9.77 21.19 -5.63
C ARG A 187 9.20 20.36 -4.48
N LYS A 188 8.35 20.97 -3.64
CA LYS A 188 7.69 20.30 -2.52
C LYS A 188 6.82 19.13 -3.00
N ALA A 189 6.07 19.32 -4.09
CA ALA A 189 5.26 18.27 -4.69
C ALA A 189 6.10 17.10 -5.21
N HIS A 190 7.20 17.37 -5.93
CA HIS A 190 8.11 16.33 -6.41
C HIS A 190 8.80 15.57 -5.26
N LEU A 191 9.23 16.26 -4.20
CA LEU A 191 9.80 15.62 -3.02
C LEU A 191 8.78 14.73 -2.29
N LYS A 192 7.53 15.19 -2.14
CA LYS A 192 6.45 14.38 -1.56
C LYS A 192 6.19 13.12 -2.40
N LYS A 193 6.15 13.26 -3.72
CA LYS A 193 6.01 12.13 -4.66
C LYS A 193 7.16 11.14 -4.52
N SER A 194 8.41 11.63 -4.47
CA SER A 194 9.61 10.80 -4.33
C SER A 194 9.62 10.00 -3.02
N LYS A 195 9.25 10.63 -1.89
CA LYS A 195 9.11 9.95 -0.59
C LYS A 195 8.06 8.84 -0.63
N ALA A 196 6.89 9.12 -1.22
CA ALA A 196 5.82 8.13 -1.35
C ALA A 196 6.27 6.91 -2.20
N ARG A 197 6.96 7.16 -3.31
CA ARG A 197 7.52 6.13 -4.20
C ARG A 197 8.62 5.30 -3.51
N SER A 198 9.51 5.95 -2.75
CA SER A 198 10.57 5.26 -1.99
C SER A 198 10.00 4.30 -0.95
N LEU A 199 8.91 4.70 -0.28
CA LEU A 199 8.23 3.85 0.70
C LEU A 199 7.49 2.68 0.02
N ASN A 200 6.92 2.89 -1.18
CA ASN A 200 6.40 1.79 -2.01
C ASN A 200 7.50 0.82 -2.44
N LEU A 201 8.68 1.31 -2.79
CA LEU A 201 9.82 0.49 -3.18
C LEU A 201 10.29 -0.41 -2.03
N VAL A 202 10.50 0.16 -0.84
CA VAL A 202 10.87 -0.62 0.36
C VAL A 202 9.83 -1.70 0.60
N LYS A 203 8.55 -1.33 0.56
CA LYS A 203 7.45 -2.26 0.75
C LYS A 203 7.46 -3.39 -0.30
N SER A 204 7.62 -3.08 -1.58
CA SER A 204 7.57 -4.09 -2.64
C SER A 204 8.75 -5.06 -2.56
N VAL A 205 9.95 -4.56 -2.22
CA VAL A 205 11.11 -5.43 -1.97
C VAL A 205 10.85 -6.40 -0.83
N LEU A 206 10.36 -5.91 0.32
CA LEU A 206 10.01 -6.77 1.45
C LEU A 206 8.88 -7.76 1.10
N ASP A 207 7.87 -7.32 0.35
CA ASP A 207 6.75 -8.17 -0.07
C ASP A 207 7.18 -9.30 -1.02
N ILE A 208 8.27 -9.16 -1.80
CA ILE A 208 8.86 -10.27 -2.56
C ILE A 208 9.33 -11.38 -1.62
N PHE A 209 10.04 -11.04 -0.54
CA PHE A 209 10.49 -12.02 0.46
C PHE A 209 9.31 -12.64 1.22
N VAL A 210 8.27 -11.85 1.51
CA VAL A 210 7.04 -12.39 2.10
C VAL A 210 6.41 -13.43 1.17
N ALA A 211 6.31 -13.14 -0.13
CA ALA A 211 5.77 -14.08 -1.09
C ALA A 211 6.64 -15.34 -1.22
N ALA A 212 7.96 -15.19 -1.26
CA ALA A 212 8.91 -16.31 -1.26
C ALA A 212 8.77 -17.20 -0.01
N GLY A 213 8.55 -16.61 1.16
CA GLY A 213 8.29 -17.32 2.41
C GLY A 213 6.96 -18.09 2.38
N LEU A 214 5.88 -17.48 1.87
CA LEU A 214 4.59 -18.16 1.69
C LEU A 214 4.66 -19.30 0.66
N LEU A 215 5.49 -19.15 -0.38
CA LEU A 215 5.75 -20.18 -1.40
C LEU A 215 6.74 -21.26 -0.92
N GLN A 216 7.37 -21.05 0.24
CA GLN A 216 8.40 -21.92 0.81
C GLN A 216 9.59 -22.14 -0.14
N LEU A 217 10.02 -21.08 -0.86
CA LEU A 217 11.12 -21.20 -1.82
C LEU A 217 12.49 -21.37 -1.17
N ALA A 218 12.66 -20.83 0.05
CA ALA A 218 13.91 -20.92 0.81
C ALA A 218 13.62 -21.10 2.31
N PRO A 219 13.04 -22.23 2.74
CA PRO A 219 12.48 -22.40 4.09
C PRO A 219 13.54 -22.36 5.20
N LYS A 220 14.81 -22.63 4.89
CA LYS A 220 15.93 -22.55 5.83
C LYS A 220 16.32 -21.10 6.18
N THR A 221 16.11 -20.16 5.25
CA THR A 221 16.50 -18.76 5.42
C THR A 221 15.30 -17.86 5.66
N ILE A 222 14.20 -18.07 4.92
CA ILE A 222 12.94 -17.35 5.06
C ILE A 222 11.97 -18.21 5.88
N THR A 223 12.17 -18.20 7.20
CA THR A 223 11.32 -18.95 8.14
C THR A 223 9.92 -18.32 8.27
N PRO A 224 8.95 -19.01 8.89
CA PRO A 224 7.65 -18.42 9.20
C PRO A 224 7.76 -17.13 10.01
N ARG A 225 8.69 -17.07 10.97
CA ARG A 225 8.94 -15.86 11.75
C ARG A 225 9.49 -14.72 10.91
N VAL A 226 10.46 -14.98 10.02
CA VAL A 226 10.96 -13.95 9.08
C VAL A 226 9.82 -13.45 8.18
N THR A 227 9.04 -14.37 7.60
CA THR A 227 7.88 -14.03 6.76
C THR A 227 6.87 -13.17 7.53
N GLY A 228 6.60 -13.52 8.80
CA GLY A 228 5.75 -12.76 9.71
C GLY A 228 6.28 -11.36 9.98
N ALA A 229 7.55 -11.21 10.33
CA ALA A 229 8.17 -9.91 10.61
C ALA A 229 8.12 -8.97 9.40
N LEU A 230 8.50 -9.47 8.22
CA LEU A 230 8.48 -8.69 6.98
C LEU A 230 7.06 -8.30 6.59
N GLY A 231 6.12 -9.25 6.63
CA GLY A 231 4.73 -9.01 6.29
C GLY A 231 4.03 -8.07 7.28
N PHE A 232 4.39 -8.13 8.57
CA PHE A 232 3.89 -7.19 9.57
C PHE A 232 4.40 -5.77 9.29
N THR A 233 5.70 -5.63 9.02
CA THR A 233 6.33 -4.34 8.68
C THR A 233 5.68 -3.72 7.45
N THR A 234 5.51 -4.47 6.36
CA THR A 234 4.86 -3.94 5.15
C THR A 234 3.38 -3.62 5.35
N SER A 235 2.72 -4.28 6.31
CA SER A 235 1.34 -3.97 6.69
C SER A 235 1.23 -2.67 7.46
N LEU A 236 2.14 -2.39 8.41
CA LEU A 236 2.18 -1.12 9.13
C LEU A 236 2.46 0.04 8.18
N ILE A 237 3.41 -0.14 7.27
CA ILE A 237 3.69 0.83 6.19
C ILE A 237 2.41 1.10 5.37
N SER A 238 1.67 0.05 5.01
CA SER A 238 0.42 0.19 4.25
C SER A 238 -0.66 0.91 5.05
N CYS A 239 -0.77 0.63 6.36
CA CYS A 239 -1.72 1.31 7.23
C CYS A 239 -1.40 2.81 7.31
N TYR A 240 -0.11 3.16 7.47
CA TYR A 240 0.35 4.55 7.47
C TYR A 240 0.02 5.29 6.17
N GLN A 241 0.23 4.65 5.01
CA GLN A 241 -0.09 5.26 3.70
C GLN A 241 -1.58 5.55 3.49
N LEU A 242 -2.46 4.88 4.22
CA LEU A 242 -3.91 5.01 4.10
C LEU A 242 -4.51 6.03 5.07
N LEU A 243 -3.70 6.60 5.98
CA LEU A 243 -4.17 7.61 6.92
C LEU A 243 -4.80 8.80 6.17
N PRO A 244 -5.97 9.29 6.62
CA PRO A 244 -6.57 10.49 6.07
C PRO A 244 -5.57 11.66 6.09
N PRO A 245 -5.60 12.55 5.09
CA PRO A 245 -4.85 13.80 5.18
C PRO A 245 -5.28 14.55 6.44
N ALA A 246 -4.33 15.19 7.11
CA ALA A 246 -4.64 16.04 8.26
C ALA A 246 -5.72 17.06 7.86
N PRO A 247 -6.72 17.32 8.73
CA PRO A 247 -7.70 18.37 8.48
C PRO A 247 -6.94 19.66 8.19
N ALA A 248 -7.24 20.32 7.07
CA ALA A 248 -6.64 21.60 6.76
C ALA A 248 -6.88 22.54 7.96
N ALA A 249 -5.80 23.02 8.58
CA ALA A 249 -5.92 24.08 9.58
C ALA A 249 -6.65 25.22 8.89
N LYS A 250 -7.85 25.58 9.39
CA LYS A 250 -8.59 26.74 8.87
C LYS A 250 -7.60 27.90 8.84
N ALA A 251 -7.32 28.42 7.65
CA ALA A 251 -6.57 29.65 7.51
C ALA A 251 -7.28 30.68 8.39
N LYS A 252 -6.56 31.27 9.34
CA LYS A 252 -7.08 32.42 10.08
C LYS A 252 -7.37 33.48 9.04
N SER A 253 -8.65 33.72 8.75
CA SER A 253 -9.08 34.93 8.05
C SER A 253 -8.58 36.10 8.88
N SER A 254 -7.57 36.79 8.35
CA SER A 254 -7.20 38.13 8.82
C SER A 254 -8.13 39.13 8.16
#